data_AF-A0A929Z7U7-F1
#
_entry.id   AF-A0A929Z7U7-F1
#
_cell.length_a   1.000
_cell.length_b   1.000
_cell.length_c   1.000
_cell.angle_alpha   90.00
_cell.angle_beta   90.00
_cell.angle_gamma   90.00
#
_symmetry.space_group_name_H-M   'P 1'
#
loop_
_entity.id
_entity.type
_entity.pdbx_description
1 polymer ?
#
loop_
_entity_poly.entity_id
_entity_poly.type
_entity_poly.pdbx_seq_one_letter_code
_entity_poly.pdbx_strand_id
1 'polypeptide(L)'
;RIAPYAIDPENPNRLLCRIDDDYYEGEGLLPGGNLAPYNVKYLNGINPFRGPNGEQLCVIALIEGITPDGRYIFSTKNVLQEDLKEIAKFGEQLNCLVVSHANGGWVGFAENGLGVFFENADEFNQCLCDNWGEDSGKVYGRPLIGKVVCVTLLGAAEPGLVPVEIVDIVDYVHLDQVNAVANWARHFGEGPDEQEAPTEEEEVFVANSLFTAEQLDELMLVLNHVAMSEENLLRRFHYVSAVRLLAKLTGREQLIAFYDKWRELLGMLNFYAINHRIDEAHAEQIQQYRADSSKADGHLLEDLDVLYVLSRIGHADEENRLLDCTHQGASQLVRELAAMVMAANLLSRDSFSQTHKDILERIDELLHITREGQEKKSIGREGIKTEFKTSLVFPPNNGMKPDIEKQTHNVLRTLSAFFNTQGGTLYLGVNDHGIPVGIDNDLAYYKFSNIGTKDPYDEYERYIRIAVR
;
A
#
# COMPACT_ATOMS: atom_id res chain seq x y z
N ARG A 1 12.87 -11.14 40.12
CA ARG A 1 12.13 -10.51 38.98
C ARG A 1 12.72 -11.02 37.66
N ILE A 2 12.25 -10.55 36.50
CA ILE A 2 12.93 -10.79 35.22
C ILE A 2 13.22 -9.49 34.50
N ALA A 3 14.33 -9.47 33.75
CA ALA A 3 14.74 -8.43 32.82
C ALA A 3 14.61 -8.96 31.38
N PRO A 4 13.53 -8.63 30.64
CA PRO A 4 13.40 -8.98 29.23
C PRO A 4 14.28 -8.08 28.37
N TYR A 5 15.49 -8.54 28.01
CA TYR A 5 16.52 -7.67 27.45
C TYR A 5 16.47 -7.54 25.93
N ALA A 6 16.05 -8.58 25.21
CA ALA A 6 16.02 -8.57 23.75
C ALA A 6 14.95 -9.49 23.14
N ILE A 7 14.68 -9.30 21.85
CA ILE A 7 13.84 -10.20 21.06
C ILE A 7 14.67 -11.40 20.62
N ASP A 8 14.11 -12.60 20.74
CA ASP A 8 14.75 -13.84 20.32
C ASP A 8 14.98 -13.82 18.79
N PRO A 9 16.24 -13.93 18.32
CA PRO A 9 16.58 -13.84 16.90
C PRO A 9 16.09 -15.06 16.10
N GLU A 10 15.87 -16.20 16.76
CA GLU A 10 15.30 -17.40 16.13
C GLU A 10 13.77 -17.34 16.08
N ASN A 11 13.15 -16.58 16.98
CA ASN A 11 11.70 -16.42 17.03
C ASN A 11 11.28 -15.01 17.47
N PRO A 12 10.92 -14.12 16.51
CA PRO A 12 10.61 -12.72 16.81
C PRO A 12 9.32 -12.51 17.62
N ASN A 13 8.62 -13.58 17.99
CA ASN A 13 7.48 -13.58 18.90
C ASN A 13 7.86 -13.97 20.34
N ARG A 14 9.14 -13.93 20.72
CA ARG A 14 9.61 -14.24 22.08
C ARG A 14 10.65 -13.23 22.52
N LEU A 15 10.72 -13.01 23.82
CA LEU A 15 11.78 -12.21 24.44
C LEU A 15 12.75 -13.12 25.19
N LEU A 16 14.03 -12.81 25.08
CA LEU A 16 15.07 -13.34 25.93
C LEU A 16 15.03 -12.59 27.26
N CYS A 17 15.03 -13.34 28.36
CA CYS A 17 14.89 -12.79 29.70
C CYS A 17 15.96 -13.36 30.62
N ARG A 18 16.51 -12.52 31.49
CA ARG A 18 17.34 -12.94 32.64
C ARG A 18 16.53 -12.79 33.92
N ILE A 19 16.77 -13.64 34.91
CA ILE A 19 16.28 -13.42 36.27
C ILE A 19 17.11 -12.27 36.86
N ASP A 20 16.40 -11.27 37.39
CA ASP A 20 16.95 -10.10 38.08
C ASP A 20 16.45 -10.21 39.53
N ASP A 21 17.19 -10.94 40.37
CA ASP A 21 16.82 -11.29 41.74
C ASP A 21 18.05 -11.67 42.57
N ASP A 22 18.12 -11.20 43.82
CA ASP A 22 19.23 -11.50 44.75
C ASP A 22 19.41 -13.00 45.05
N TYR A 23 18.36 -13.81 44.86
CA TYR A 23 18.35 -15.21 45.32
C TYR A 23 18.33 -16.24 44.19
N TYR A 24 18.00 -15.83 42.97
CA TYR A 24 17.74 -16.73 41.87
C TYR A 24 18.49 -16.27 40.62
N GLU A 25 19.24 -17.17 40.00
CA GLU A 25 19.94 -16.92 38.74
C GLU A 25 19.35 -17.79 37.63
N GLY A 26 19.38 -17.27 36.40
CA GLY A 26 19.05 -18.06 35.22
C GLY A 26 18.51 -17.22 34.06
N GLU A 27 18.42 -17.87 32.91
CA GLU A 27 17.88 -17.28 31.69
C GLU A 27 16.66 -18.07 31.19
N GLY A 28 15.83 -17.37 30.44
CA GLY A 28 14.60 -17.94 29.92
C GLY A 28 14.03 -17.17 28.75
N LEU A 29 12.89 -17.69 28.31
CA LEU A 29 12.11 -17.17 27.20
C LEU A 29 10.78 -16.67 27.75
N LEU A 30 10.34 -15.50 27.28
CA LEU A 30 8.99 -14.98 27.49
C LEU A 30 8.27 -14.95 26.14
N PRO A 31 7.46 -15.98 25.83
CA PRO A 31 6.68 -16.01 24.60
C PRO A 31 5.66 -14.88 24.52
N GLY A 32 5.37 -14.37 23.33
CA GLY A 32 4.35 -13.32 23.11
C GLY A 32 2.97 -13.73 23.60
N GLY A 33 2.65 -15.02 23.44
CA GLY A 33 1.45 -15.62 23.99
C GLY A 33 1.40 -15.67 25.51
N ASN A 34 2.48 -15.32 26.23
CA ASN A 34 2.64 -15.29 27.70
C ASN A 34 2.84 -13.87 28.27
N LEU A 35 2.78 -12.83 27.43
CA LEU A 35 2.94 -11.44 27.85
C LEU A 35 1.72 -10.91 28.59
N ALA A 36 0.53 -11.22 28.09
CA ALA A 36 -0.73 -10.64 28.53
C ALA A 36 -1.85 -11.69 28.46
N PRO A 37 -3.00 -11.47 29.14
CA PRO A 37 -4.13 -12.39 29.08
C PRO A 37 -4.75 -12.50 27.67
N TYR A 38 -4.49 -11.52 26.81
CA TYR A 38 -4.75 -11.57 25.38
C TYR A 38 -3.49 -12.00 24.62
N ASN A 39 -3.69 -12.69 23.49
CA ASN A 39 -2.58 -13.16 22.68
C ASN A 39 -1.91 -11.98 21.96
N VAL A 40 -0.72 -11.59 22.42
CA VAL A 40 0.14 -10.59 21.77
C VAL A 40 0.82 -11.25 20.58
N LYS A 41 0.34 -10.92 19.39
CA LYS A 41 0.88 -11.45 18.14
C LYS A 41 1.83 -10.42 17.55
N TYR A 42 3.08 -10.81 17.33
CA TYR A 42 4.11 -9.99 16.67
C TYR A 42 4.57 -8.80 17.50
N LEU A 43 5.77 -8.92 18.07
CA LEU A 43 6.44 -7.82 18.77
C LEU A 43 6.88 -6.71 17.82
N ASN A 44 6.89 -6.96 16.50
CA ASN A 44 7.28 -6.00 15.45
C ASN A 44 8.66 -5.36 15.69
N GLY A 45 9.59 -6.09 16.29
CA GLY A 45 10.92 -5.57 16.62
C GLY A 45 10.95 -4.64 17.84
N ILE A 46 9.83 -4.47 18.55
CA ILE A 46 9.72 -3.62 19.74
C ILE A 46 9.74 -4.49 20.99
N ASN A 47 10.68 -4.20 21.90
CA ASN A 47 10.67 -4.77 23.25
C ASN A 47 9.81 -3.87 24.15
N PRO A 48 8.65 -4.33 24.67
CA PRO A 48 7.75 -3.52 25.49
C PRO A 48 8.32 -3.20 26.88
N PHE A 49 9.38 -3.88 27.31
CA PHE A 49 10.04 -3.69 28.60
C PHE A 49 11.21 -2.69 28.51
N ARG A 50 11.15 -1.76 27.57
CA ARG A 50 12.07 -0.63 27.47
C ARG A 50 11.32 0.66 27.77
N GLY A 51 11.90 1.44 28.68
CA GLY A 51 11.39 2.78 28.98
C GLY A 51 11.65 3.77 27.84
N PRO A 52 11.05 4.96 27.90
CA PRO A 52 11.15 5.96 26.83
C PRO A 52 12.57 6.46 26.55
N ASN A 53 13.52 6.29 27.49
CA ASN A 53 14.92 6.66 27.30
C ASN A 53 15.81 5.45 26.98
N GLY A 54 15.22 4.28 26.72
CA GLY A 54 15.92 3.03 26.40
C GLY A 54 16.34 2.20 27.62
N GLU A 55 16.02 2.67 28.83
CA GLU A 55 16.28 1.95 30.08
C GLU A 55 15.54 0.60 30.09
N GLN A 56 16.19 -0.42 30.64
CA GLN A 56 15.57 -1.73 30.84
C GLN A 56 14.56 -1.63 31.98
N LEU A 57 13.38 -2.20 31.77
CA LEU A 57 12.36 -2.37 32.81
C LEU A 57 12.31 -3.83 33.23
N CYS A 58 12.38 -4.06 34.54
CA CYS A 58 12.29 -5.35 35.17
C CYS A 58 10.89 -5.54 35.75
N VAL A 59 10.30 -6.70 35.51
CA VAL A 59 8.92 -7.01 35.93
C VAL A 59 8.87 -8.33 36.67
N ILE A 60 7.81 -8.52 37.46
CA ILE A 60 7.53 -9.82 38.07
C ILE A 60 6.96 -10.74 36.99
N ALA A 61 7.47 -11.98 36.94
CA ALA A 61 6.96 -13.03 36.07
C ALA A 61 6.94 -14.37 36.80
N LEU A 62 6.02 -15.23 36.39
CA LEU A 62 5.90 -16.59 36.87
C LEU A 62 6.60 -17.55 35.91
N ILE A 63 7.13 -18.65 36.44
CA ILE A 63 7.71 -19.73 35.64
C ILE A 63 6.60 -20.73 35.29
N GLU A 64 6.28 -20.87 34.01
CA GLU A 64 5.29 -21.82 33.50
C GLU A 64 5.92 -23.17 33.10
N GLY A 65 7.22 -23.20 32.86
CA GLY A 65 7.90 -24.42 32.46
C GLY A 65 9.40 -24.25 32.32
N ILE A 66 10.06 -25.35 31.94
CA ILE A 66 11.49 -25.42 31.65
C ILE A 66 11.64 -26.13 30.31
N THR A 67 12.41 -25.55 29.40
CA THR A 67 12.70 -26.13 28.09
C THR A 67 13.69 -27.30 28.21
N PRO A 68 13.81 -28.18 27.19
CA PRO A 68 14.74 -29.32 27.23
C PRO A 68 16.22 -28.94 27.40
N ASP A 69 16.61 -27.74 26.95
CA ASP A 69 17.93 -27.13 27.11
C ASP A 69 18.13 -26.43 28.46
N GLY A 70 17.14 -26.45 29.35
CA GLY A 70 17.23 -25.95 30.73
C GLY A 70 16.85 -24.48 30.92
N ARG A 71 16.37 -23.79 29.88
CA ARG A 71 15.90 -22.40 29.99
C ARG A 71 14.50 -22.32 30.60
N TYR A 72 14.22 -21.28 31.37
CA TYR A 72 12.89 -21.05 31.93
C TYR A 72 11.90 -20.56 30.87
N ILE A 73 10.63 -20.89 31.01
CA ILE A 73 9.53 -20.29 30.24
C ILE A 73 8.77 -19.37 31.20
N PHE A 74 8.91 -18.06 31.00
CA PHE A 74 8.28 -17.05 31.83
C PHE A 74 6.87 -16.68 31.35
N SER A 75 6.08 -16.10 32.25
CA SER A 75 4.74 -15.61 31.99
C SER A 75 4.40 -14.42 32.87
N THR A 76 3.98 -13.31 32.24
CA THR A 76 3.54 -12.09 32.91
C THR A 76 2.03 -11.92 32.87
N LYS A 77 1.28 -12.84 32.23
CA LYS A 77 -0.17 -12.73 32.01
C LYS A 77 -0.97 -12.39 33.27
N ASN A 78 -0.78 -13.19 34.31
CA ASN A 78 -1.56 -13.09 35.54
C ASN A 78 -1.10 -11.90 36.36
N VAL A 79 0.22 -11.67 36.41
CA VAL A 79 0.83 -10.53 37.09
C VAL A 79 0.28 -9.22 36.52
N LEU A 80 0.38 -9.05 35.19
CA LEU A 80 -0.14 -7.88 34.48
C LEU A 80 -1.64 -7.66 34.77
N GLN A 81 -2.43 -8.72 34.73
CA GLN A 81 -3.86 -8.63 34.95
C GLN A 81 -4.20 -8.28 36.41
N GLU A 82 -3.44 -8.80 37.39
CA GLU A 82 -3.64 -8.51 38.81
C GLU A 82 -3.21 -7.08 39.15
N ASP A 83 -2.03 -6.65 38.70
CA ASP A 83 -1.50 -5.29 38.87
C ASP A 83 -2.51 -4.23 38.38
N LEU A 84 -3.04 -4.41 37.18
CA LEU A 84 -3.98 -3.45 36.60
C LEU A 84 -5.36 -3.49 37.28
N LYS A 85 -5.76 -4.62 37.85
CA LYS A 85 -7.01 -4.71 38.64
C LYS A 85 -6.93 -3.96 39.95
N GLU A 86 -5.76 -3.90 40.59
CA GLU A 86 -5.59 -3.17 41.85
C GLU A 86 -5.82 -1.66 41.68
N ILE A 87 -5.48 -1.11 40.50
CA ILE A 87 -5.63 0.31 40.20
C ILE A 87 -6.91 0.66 39.43
N ALA A 88 -7.60 -0.34 38.86
CA ALA A 88 -8.84 -0.15 38.10
C ALA A 88 -10.01 0.30 38.99
N LYS A 89 -10.72 1.35 38.59
CA LYS A 89 -11.86 1.87 39.36
C LYS A 89 -13.19 1.51 38.72
N PHE A 90 -14.15 1.12 39.56
CA PHE A 90 -15.53 0.92 39.11
C PHE A 90 -16.09 2.21 38.49
N GLY A 91 -16.70 2.11 37.31
CA GLY A 91 -17.27 3.24 36.59
C GLY A 91 -16.25 4.11 35.84
N GLU A 92 -14.96 3.78 35.86
CA GLU A 92 -13.96 4.44 35.02
C GLU A 92 -14.22 4.16 33.54
N GLN A 93 -13.87 5.12 32.68
CA GLN A 93 -13.98 4.98 31.23
C GLN A 93 -12.61 4.74 30.62
N LEU A 94 -12.51 3.75 29.74
CA LEU A 94 -11.28 3.39 29.03
C LEU A 94 -11.58 3.14 27.55
N ASN A 95 -10.57 3.35 26.70
CA ASN A 95 -10.61 2.86 25.33
C ASN A 95 -10.12 1.42 25.28
N CYS A 96 -10.90 0.55 24.62
CA CYS A 96 -10.59 -0.86 24.47
C CYS A 96 -10.64 -1.29 23.01
N LEU A 97 -9.72 -2.17 22.59
CA LEU A 97 -9.76 -2.81 21.28
C LEU A 97 -10.47 -4.17 21.40
N VAL A 98 -11.49 -4.39 20.56
CA VAL A 98 -12.17 -5.70 20.46
C VAL A 98 -11.33 -6.64 19.60
N VAL A 99 -10.84 -7.74 20.16
CA VAL A 99 -9.87 -8.61 19.48
C VAL A 99 -10.49 -9.90 18.96
N SER A 100 -11.41 -10.51 19.71
CA SER A 100 -12.00 -11.78 19.28
C SER A 100 -13.34 -12.06 19.95
N HIS A 101 -14.07 -13.01 19.37
CA HIS A 101 -15.28 -13.58 19.95
C HIS A 101 -15.21 -15.11 19.89
N ALA A 102 -15.38 -15.78 21.03
CA ALA A 102 -15.37 -17.23 21.15
C ALA A 102 -16.52 -17.72 22.05
N ASN A 103 -16.57 -19.01 22.41
CA ASN A 103 -17.63 -19.56 23.26
C ASN A 103 -17.74 -18.90 24.65
N GLY A 104 -16.71 -18.13 25.08
CA GLY A 104 -16.71 -17.31 26.29
C GLY A 104 -17.09 -15.84 26.06
N GLY A 105 -17.64 -15.51 24.88
CA GLY A 105 -18.08 -14.18 24.45
C GLY A 105 -16.96 -13.27 23.93
N TRP A 106 -17.19 -11.95 23.98
CA TRP A 106 -16.34 -10.94 23.35
C TRP A 106 -15.20 -10.52 24.27
N VAL A 107 -13.98 -10.53 23.75
CA VAL A 107 -12.77 -10.21 24.54
C VAL A 107 -11.85 -9.24 23.83
N GLY A 108 -11.11 -8.47 24.61
CA GLY A 108 -10.23 -7.42 24.14
C GLY A 108 -9.24 -6.96 25.19
N PHE A 109 -8.64 -5.80 24.93
CA PHE A 109 -7.73 -5.15 25.88
C PHE A 109 -7.93 -3.64 25.89
N ALA A 110 -7.69 -3.04 27.05
CA ALA A 110 -7.71 -1.60 27.25
C ALA A 110 -6.37 -0.94 26.89
N GLU A 111 -6.37 0.37 26.70
CA GLU A 111 -5.18 1.17 26.37
C GLU A 111 -4.03 1.07 27.39
N ASN A 112 -4.33 0.76 28.65
CA ASN A 112 -3.36 0.50 29.71
C ASN A 112 -2.87 -0.95 29.77
N GLY A 113 -3.40 -1.82 28.90
CA GLY A 113 -3.07 -3.23 28.82
C GLY A 113 -3.99 -4.17 29.59
N LEU A 114 -5.05 -3.69 30.25
CA LEU A 114 -5.97 -4.53 31.02
C LEU A 114 -6.77 -5.45 30.08
N GLY A 115 -6.81 -6.75 30.37
CA GLY A 115 -7.66 -7.69 29.63
C GLY A 115 -9.12 -7.56 30.03
N VAL A 116 -10.00 -7.41 29.03
CA VAL A 116 -11.44 -7.14 29.24
C VAL A 116 -12.36 -8.12 28.52
N PHE A 117 -13.56 -8.28 29.06
CA PHE A 117 -14.69 -9.01 28.49
C PHE A 117 -15.87 -8.05 28.33
N PHE A 118 -16.53 -8.04 27.17
CA PHE A 118 -17.60 -7.08 26.86
C PHE A 118 -18.98 -7.70 27.04
N GLU A 119 -19.80 -7.17 27.96
CA GLU A 119 -21.13 -7.73 28.27
C GLU A 119 -22.18 -7.45 27.19
N ASN A 120 -22.20 -6.24 26.63
CA ASN A 120 -23.20 -5.78 25.66
C ASN A 120 -22.68 -5.75 24.20
N ALA A 121 -21.56 -6.42 23.92
CA ALA A 121 -20.94 -6.39 22.59
C ALA A 121 -21.79 -7.06 21.49
N ASP A 122 -22.65 -8.02 21.84
CA ASP A 122 -23.58 -8.62 20.87
C ASP A 122 -24.56 -7.59 20.30
N GLU A 123 -25.07 -6.68 21.13
CA GLU A 123 -26.00 -5.62 20.71
C GLU A 123 -25.33 -4.64 19.74
N PHE A 124 -24.13 -4.17 20.09
CA PHE A 124 -23.34 -3.28 19.22
C PHE A 124 -22.94 -3.95 17.90
N ASN A 125 -22.53 -5.21 17.96
CA ASN A 125 -22.20 -5.97 16.76
C ASN A 125 -23.42 -6.15 15.85
N GLN A 126 -24.61 -6.38 16.43
CA GLN A 126 -25.85 -6.46 15.67
C GLN A 126 -26.20 -5.11 15.02
N CYS A 127 -26.11 -3.99 15.75
CA CYS A 127 -26.35 -2.66 15.17
C CYS A 127 -25.39 -2.33 14.02
N LEU A 128 -24.13 -2.78 14.09
CA LEU A 128 -23.19 -2.63 12.98
C LEU A 128 -23.60 -3.49 11.79
N CYS A 129 -24.00 -4.75 12.01
CA CYS A 129 -24.51 -5.62 10.95
C CYS A 129 -25.73 -5.03 10.24
N ASP A 130 -26.67 -4.45 10.98
CA ASP A 130 -27.89 -3.87 10.43
C ASP A 130 -27.64 -2.62 9.56
N ASN A 131 -26.51 -1.93 9.80
CA ASN A 131 -26.09 -0.75 9.06
C ASN A 131 -25.07 -1.05 7.93
N TRP A 132 -24.70 -2.32 7.71
CA TRP A 132 -23.73 -2.72 6.68
C TRP A 132 -24.43 -2.94 5.31
N GLY A 133 -24.01 -2.19 4.29
CA GLY A 133 -24.42 -2.40 2.89
C GLY A 133 -23.71 -3.60 2.24
N GLU A 134 -24.35 -4.24 1.28
CA GLU A 134 -24.00 -5.58 0.74
C GLU A 134 -22.64 -5.73 0.01
N ASP A 135 -21.82 -4.68 -0.11
CA ASP A 135 -20.68 -4.65 -1.06
C ASP A 135 -19.26 -4.60 -0.46
N SER A 136 -19.02 -5.12 0.75
CA SER A 136 -17.65 -5.33 1.25
C SER A 136 -17.29 -6.81 1.31
N GLY A 137 -16.54 -7.29 0.32
CA GLY A 137 -16.09 -8.68 0.18
C GLY A 137 -15.54 -9.31 1.48
N LYS A 138 -16.36 -10.18 2.07
CA LYS A 138 -16.12 -11.16 3.16
C LYS A 138 -15.58 -10.66 4.51
N VAL A 139 -16.49 -10.53 5.49
CA VAL A 139 -16.48 -11.31 6.75
C VAL A 139 -17.93 -11.56 7.17
N TYR A 140 -18.32 -12.83 7.37
CA TYR A 140 -19.62 -13.15 7.98
C TYR A 140 -19.66 -12.68 9.45
N GLY A 141 -20.62 -11.80 9.78
CA GLY A 141 -21.30 -11.74 11.08
C GLY A 141 -20.62 -11.11 12.31
N ARG A 142 -19.41 -10.53 12.21
CA ARG A 142 -18.72 -9.91 13.38
C ARG A 142 -17.97 -8.60 13.07
N PRO A 143 -18.67 -7.55 12.61
CA PRO A 143 -18.10 -6.22 12.30
C PRO A 143 -17.37 -5.53 13.45
N LEU A 144 -17.66 -5.92 14.69
CA LEU A 144 -17.08 -5.28 15.88
C LEU A 144 -15.61 -5.67 16.12
N ILE A 145 -15.13 -6.79 15.57
CA ILE A 145 -13.73 -7.21 15.72
C ILE A 145 -12.81 -6.20 15.04
N GLY A 146 -11.78 -5.73 15.75
CA GLY A 146 -10.82 -4.75 15.28
C GLY A 146 -11.26 -3.29 15.48
N LYS A 147 -12.47 -3.05 15.99
CA LYS A 147 -12.92 -1.71 16.38
C LYS A 147 -12.41 -1.34 17.78
N VAL A 148 -12.05 -0.07 17.95
CA VAL A 148 -11.81 0.52 19.26
C VAL A 148 -13.15 1.05 19.79
N VAL A 149 -13.41 0.80 21.06
CA VAL A 149 -14.66 1.15 21.74
C VAL A 149 -14.35 1.85 23.05
N CYS A 150 -15.13 2.88 23.36
CA CYS A 150 -15.13 3.48 24.70
C CYS A 150 -16.00 2.60 25.59
N VAL A 151 -15.47 2.20 26.75
CA VAL A 151 -16.18 1.33 27.69
C VAL A 151 -16.24 1.91 29.08
N THR A 152 -17.18 1.43 29.89
CA THR A 152 -17.22 1.67 31.34
C THR A 152 -16.91 0.37 32.09
N LEU A 153 -16.02 0.42 33.07
CA LEU A 153 -15.69 -0.78 33.87
C LEU A 153 -16.81 -1.14 34.85
N LEU A 154 -17.20 -2.41 34.86
CA LEU A 154 -18.24 -2.96 35.74
C LEU A 154 -17.69 -3.57 37.04
N GLY A 155 -16.37 -3.72 37.16
CA GLY A 155 -15.70 -4.12 38.40
C GLY A 155 -14.55 -5.11 38.18
N ALA A 156 -13.57 -5.08 39.08
CA ALA A 156 -12.31 -5.83 38.94
C ALA A 156 -12.15 -7.00 39.94
N ALA A 157 -13.23 -7.37 40.65
CA ALA A 157 -13.16 -8.26 41.81
C ALA A 157 -13.00 -9.76 41.49
N GLU A 158 -13.38 -10.21 40.30
CA GLU A 158 -13.33 -11.63 39.92
C GLU A 158 -11.99 -12.02 39.26
N PRO A 159 -11.54 -13.28 39.38
CA PRO A 159 -10.37 -13.79 38.66
C PRO A 159 -10.58 -13.75 37.14
N GLY A 160 -9.55 -13.40 36.36
CA GLY A 160 -9.62 -13.40 34.89
C GLY A 160 -9.85 -12.02 34.25
N LEU A 161 -10.59 -11.98 33.13
CA LEU A 161 -10.86 -10.74 32.38
C LEU A 161 -11.83 -9.83 33.14
N VAL A 162 -11.68 -8.51 32.98
CA VAL A 162 -12.54 -7.53 33.64
C VAL A 162 -13.80 -7.27 32.79
N PRO A 163 -15.02 -7.39 33.36
CA PRO A 163 -16.25 -7.06 32.64
C PRO A 163 -16.36 -5.56 32.38
N VAL A 164 -16.75 -5.22 31.16
CA VAL A 164 -16.96 -3.85 30.70
C VAL A 164 -18.21 -3.73 29.83
N GLU A 165 -18.82 -2.54 29.85
CA GLU A 165 -19.94 -2.18 28.98
C GLU A 165 -19.47 -1.17 27.93
N ILE A 166 -19.77 -1.44 26.66
CA ILE A 166 -19.52 -0.53 25.55
C ILE A 166 -20.47 0.66 25.64
N VAL A 167 -19.90 1.86 25.60
CA VAL A 167 -20.61 3.13 25.55
C VAL A 167 -20.72 3.63 24.11
N ASP A 168 -19.60 3.59 23.36
CA ASP A 168 -19.54 4.08 21.98
C ASP A 168 -18.39 3.43 21.19
N ILE A 169 -18.44 3.55 19.86
CA ILE A 169 -17.36 3.14 18.94
C ILE A 169 -16.48 4.35 18.64
N VAL A 170 -15.16 4.16 18.73
CA VAL A 170 -14.17 5.23 18.60
C VAL A 170 -13.28 4.95 17.38
N ASP A 171 -13.53 5.64 16.26
CA ASP A 171 -12.80 5.40 15.01
C ASP A 171 -11.45 6.15 14.90
N TYR A 172 -11.18 7.12 15.77
CA TYR A 172 -9.97 7.98 15.71
C TYR A 172 -8.84 7.54 16.65
N VAL A 173 -9.07 6.53 17.49
CA VAL A 173 -8.06 5.99 18.41
C VAL A 173 -7.47 4.72 17.82
N HIS A 174 -6.15 4.61 17.86
CA HIS A 174 -5.44 3.40 17.49
C HIS A 174 -4.77 2.79 18.72
N LEU A 175 -5.10 1.52 18.99
CA LEU A 175 -4.51 0.74 20.06
C LEU A 175 -3.78 -0.46 19.47
N ASP A 176 -2.57 -0.72 19.97
CA ASP A 176 -1.80 -1.91 19.63
C ASP A 176 -1.40 -2.69 20.89
N GLN A 177 -1.28 -4.00 20.72
CA GLN A 177 -1.05 -4.94 21.83
C GLN A 177 0.31 -4.72 22.50
N VAL A 178 1.33 -4.31 21.73
CA VAL A 178 2.70 -4.16 22.24
C VAL A 178 2.80 -2.91 23.12
N ASN A 179 2.24 -1.78 22.69
CA ASN A 179 2.19 -0.55 23.47
C ASN A 179 1.30 -0.69 24.70
N ALA A 180 0.22 -1.47 24.63
CA ALA A 180 -0.58 -1.82 25.80
C ALA A 180 0.25 -2.53 26.89
N VAL A 181 1.06 -3.53 26.52
CA VAL A 181 2.00 -4.17 27.45
C VAL A 181 3.10 -3.20 27.90
N ALA A 182 3.61 -2.35 27.00
CA ALA A 182 4.62 -1.36 27.35
C ALA A 182 4.10 -0.31 28.35
N ASN A 183 2.83 0.09 28.25
CA ASN A 183 2.19 1.00 29.19
C ASN A 183 2.12 0.39 30.59
N TRP A 184 1.75 -0.89 30.71
CA TRP A 184 1.83 -1.62 31.97
C TRP A 184 3.26 -1.70 32.49
N ALA A 185 4.22 -2.12 31.67
CA ALA A 185 5.63 -2.25 32.06
C ALA A 185 6.22 -0.92 32.53
N ARG A 186 5.84 0.23 31.94
CA ARG A 186 6.29 1.55 32.41
C ARG A 186 5.68 1.96 33.76
N HIS A 187 4.51 1.43 34.11
CA HIS A 187 3.82 1.77 35.34
C HIS A 187 4.26 0.90 36.52
N PHE A 188 4.49 -0.39 36.28
CA PHE A 188 4.81 -1.38 37.31
C PHE A 188 6.24 -1.92 37.24
N GLY A 189 6.94 -1.68 36.13
CA GLY A 189 8.33 -2.09 35.97
C GLY A 189 9.26 -1.18 36.75
N GLU A 190 10.30 -1.78 37.31
CA GLU A 190 11.37 -1.08 38.01
C GLU A 190 12.64 -1.10 37.16
N GLY A 191 13.59 -0.22 37.45
CA GLY A 191 14.92 -0.33 36.85
C GLY A 191 15.64 -1.61 37.31
N PRO A 192 16.66 -2.07 36.58
CA PRO A 192 17.50 -3.17 37.04
C PRO A 192 18.19 -2.80 38.35
N ASP A 193 18.45 -3.79 39.22
CA ASP A 193 19.21 -3.55 40.43
C ASP A 193 20.63 -3.05 40.10
N GLU A 194 21.14 -2.03 40.84
CA GLU A 194 22.40 -1.34 40.54
C GLU A 194 23.63 -2.28 40.49
N GLN A 195 23.51 -3.50 41.01
CA GLN A 195 24.56 -4.53 41.03
C GLN A 195 24.56 -5.43 39.78
N GLU A 196 23.52 -5.36 38.95
CA GLU A 196 23.27 -6.24 37.80
C GLU A 196 22.94 -5.44 36.52
N ALA A 197 23.70 -4.36 36.27
CA ALA A 197 23.68 -3.61 35.02
C ALA A 197 23.69 -4.54 33.78
N PRO A 198 23.05 -4.14 32.66
CA PRO A 198 23.03 -4.95 31.45
C PRO A 198 24.45 -5.39 31.09
N THR A 199 24.64 -6.68 30.83
CA THR A 199 25.98 -7.19 30.54
C THR A 199 26.48 -6.60 29.22
N GLU A 200 27.81 -6.51 29.02
CA GLU A 200 28.38 -6.05 27.75
C GLU A 200 27.83 -6.88 26.57
N GLU A 201 27.55 -8.17 26.77
CA GLU A 201 26.94 -9.05 25.77
C GLU A 201 25.48 -8.67 25.46
N GLU A 202 24.68 -8.32 26.47
CA GLU A 202 23.30 -7.83 26.29
C GLU A 202 23.27 -6.47 25.57
N GLU A 203 24.16 -5.54 25.94
CA GLU A 203 24.27 -4.24 25.27
C GLU A 203 24.69 -4.40 23.80
N VAL A 204 25.69 -5.26 23.53
CA VAL A 204 26.13 -5.57 22.17
C VAL A 204 25.04 -6.30 21.38
N PHE A 205 24.29 -7.21 21.99
CA PHE A 205 23.20 -7.92 21.33
C PHE A 205 22.04 -6.99 20.95
N VAL A 206 21.67 -6.06 21.84
CA VAL A 206 20.64 -5.03 21.59
C VAL A 206 21.11 -4.06 20.50
N ALA A 207 22.35 -3.61 20.56
CA ALA A 207 22.94 -2.77 19.51
C ALA A 207 22.98 -3.46 18.15
N ASN A 208 23.24 -4.78 18.12
CA ASN A 208 23.22 -5.59 16.89
C ASN A 208 21.80 -5.94 16.40
N SER A 209 20.79 -5.81 17.26
CA SER A 209 19.37 -6.09 16.92
C SER A 209 18.64 -4.86 16.37
N LEU A 210 19.22 -3.67 16.50
CA LEU A 210 18.72 -2.41 15.95
C LEU A 210 19.54 -2.02 14.73
N PHE A 211 18.89 -1.67 13.63
CA PHE A 211 19.61 -1.09 12.49
C PHE A 211 20.22 0.26 12.91
N THR A 212 21.53 0.42 12.72
CA THR A 212 22.17 1.73 12.85
C THR A 212 21.77 2.63 11.67
N ALA A 213 21.86 3.95 11.86
CA ALA A 213 21.60 4.90 10.77
C ALA A 213 22.51 4.67 9.54
N GLU A 214 23.75 4.21 9.78
CA GLU A 214 24.72 3.87 8.72
C GLU A 214 24.31 2.59 7.98
N GLN A 215 23.84 1.56 8.68
CA GLN A 215 23.34 0.33 8.05
C GLN A 215 22.07 0.58 7.22
N LEU A 216 21.19 1.47 7.66
CA LEU A 216 20.04 1.91 6.87
C LEU A 216 20.47 2.64 5.60
N ASP A 217 21.54 3.44 5.67
CA ASP A 217 22.10 4.12 4.50
C ASP A 217 22.70 3.15 3.50
N GLU A 218 23.44 2.15 3.97
CA GLU A 218 23.95 1.08 3.13
C GLU A 218 22.82 0.29 2.46
N LEU A 219 21.76 -0.05 3.21
CA LEU A 219 20.59 -0.73 2.65
C LEU A 219 19.89 0.12 1.58
N MET A 220 19.74 1.42 1.82
CA MET A 220 19.18 2.36 0.84
C MET A 220 20.04 2.40 -0.43
N LEU A 221 21.38 2.43 -0.30
CA LEU A 221 22.30 2.41 -1.44
C LEU A 221 22.21 1.10 -2.23
N VAL A 222 22.13 -0.05 -1.55
CA VAL A 222 21.98 -1.37 -2.18
C VAL A 222 20.68 -1.42 -2.97
N LEU A 223 19.56 -1.06 -2.34
CA LEU A 223 18.25 -1.06 -3.00
C LEU A 223 18.20 -0.07 -4.18
N ASN A 224 18.85 1.09 -4.06
CA ASN A 224 19.00 2.04 -5.16
C ASN A 224 19.74 1.41 -6.35
N HIS A 225 20.86 0.71 -6.10
CA HIS A 225 21.64 0.06 -7.15
C HIS A 225 20.90 -1.12 -7.80
N VAL A 226 20.14 -1.88 -7.01
CA VAL A 226 19.24 -2.93 -7.50
C VAL A 226 18.17 -2.31 -8.40
N ALA A 227 17.55 -1.20 -8.00
CA ALA A 227 16.57 -0.50 -8.81
C ALA A 227 17.17 -0.03 -10.16
N MET A 228 18.38 0.53 -10.15
CA MET A 228 19.06 0.96 -11.38
C MET A 228 19.36 -0.18 -12.36
N SER A 229 19.52 -1.40 -11.85
CA SER A 229 19.88 -2.59 -12.65
C SER A 229 18.67 -3.45 -13.04
N GLU A 230 17.48 -3.16 -12.51
CA GLU A 230 16.27 -3.93 -12.74
C GLU A 230 15.61 -3.52 -14.05
N GLU A 231 15.43 -4.45 -14.99
CA GLU A 231 14.80 -4.19 -16.30
C GLU A 231 13.27 -4.09 -16.20
N ASN A 232 12.63 -4.85 -15.30
CA ASN A 232 11.17 -4.85 -15.17
C ASN A 232 10.70 -3.56 -14.47
N LEU A 233 9.94 -2.73 -15.19
CA LEU A 233 9.43 -1.43 -14.71
C LEU A 233 8.66 -1.52 -13.38
N LEU A 234 7.83 -2.56 -13.19
CA LEU A 234 7.04 -2.73 -11.97
C LEU A 234 7.92 -3.10 -10.78
N ARG A 235 8.88 -4.02 -10.97
CA ARG A 235 9.85 -4.38 -9.92
C ARG A 235 10.73 -3.19 -9.56
N ARG A 236 11.20 -2.46 -10.57
CA ARG A 236 11.95 -1.22 -10.39
C ARG A 236 11.15 -0.22 -9.54
N PHE A 237 9.87 -0.01 -9.86
CA PHE A 237 8.98 0.86 -9.07
C PHE A 237 8.86 0.41 -7.61
N HIS A 238 8.78 -0.89 -7.34
CA HIS A 238 8.75 -1.42 -5.97
C HIS A 238 10.05 -1.16 -5.22
N TYR A 239 11.22 -1.40 -5.83
CA TYR A 239 12.50 -1.11 -5.20
C TYR A 239 12.66 0.38 -4.89
N VAL A 240 12.33 1.26 -5.84
CA VAL A 240 12.36 2.72 -5.62
C VAL A 240 11.39 3.12 -4.49
N SER A 241 10.20 2.52 -4.44
CA SER A 241 9.23 2.79 -3.37
C SER A 241 9.73 2.34 -1.99
N ALA A 242 10.44 1.21 -1.92
CA ALA A 242 11.07 0.73 -0.70
C ALA A 242 12.17 1.68 -0.21
N VAL A 243 13.07 2.12 -1.10
CA VAL A 243 14.12 3.09 -0.73
C VAL A 243 13.52 4.40 -0.24
N ARG A 244 12.47 4.89 -0.92
CA ARG A 244 11.75 6.09 -0.50
C ARG A 244 11.16 5.94 0.91
N LEU A 245 10.60 4.78 1.24
CA LEU A 245 10.04 4.53 2.56
C LEU A 245 11.13 4.57 3.63
N LEU A 246 12.30 3.99 3.36
CA LEU A 246 13.47 4.10 4.24
C LEU A 246 13.96 5.56 4.36
N ALA A 247 13.97 6.32 3.27
CA ALA A 247 14.30 7.75 3.30
C ALA A 247 13.33 8.56 4.18
N LYS A 248 12.05 8.21 4.17
CA LYS A 248 11.04 8.79 5.07
C LYS A 248 11.28 8.44 6.53
N LEU A 249 11.52 7.15 6.81
CA LEU A 249 11.79 6.69 8.18
C LEU A 249 13.03 7.34 8.79
N THR A 250 14.00 7.71 7.95
CA THR A 250 15.27 8.31 8.38
C THR A 250 15.32 9.84 8.25
N GLY A 251 14.23 10.50 7.83
CA GLY A 251 14.13 11.96 7.78
C GLY A 251 14.93 12.65 6.66
N ARG A 252 15.19 11.97 5.53
CA ARG A 252 16.01 12.50 4.42
C ARG A 252 15.17 13.15 3.32
N GLU A 253 14.73 14.39 3.54
CA GLU A 253 13.82 15.12 2.64
C GLU A 253 14.28 15.21 1.18
N GLN A 254 15.57 15.47 0.94
CA GLN A 254 16.12 15.59 -0.42
C GLN A 254 16.03 14.28 -1.20
N LEU A 255 16.24 13.14 -0.54
CA LEU A 255 16.13 11.82 -1.16
C LEU A 255 14.66 11.45 -1.43
N ILE A 256 13.75 11.87 -0.55
CA ILE A 256 12.31 11.63 -0.76
C ILE A 256 11.86 12.31 -2.06
N ALA A 257 12.22 13.57 -2.27
CA ALA A 257 11.87 14.31 -3.48
C ALA A 257 12.46 13.65 -4.74
N PHE A 258 13.72 13.20 -4.67
CA PHE A 258 14.37 12.47 -5.76
C PHE A 258 13.61 11.18 -6.11
N TYR A 259 13.29 10.34 -5.12
CA TYR A 259 12.59 9.08 -5.36
C TYR A 259 11.12 9.27 -5.73
N ASP A 260 10.47 10.35 -5.32
CA ASP A 260 9.14 10.69 -5.82
C ASP A 260 9.17 11.01 -7.31
N LYS A 261 10.10 11.88 -7.73
CA LYS A 261 10.29 12.17 -9.16
C LYS A 261 10.58 10.90 -9.96
N TRP A 262 11.47 10.02 -9.49
CA TRP A 262 11.76 8.75 -10.17
C TRP A 262 10.51 7.87 -10.32
N ARG A 263 9.69 7.73 -9.26
CA ARG A 263 8.45 6.95 -9.30
C ARG A 263 7.45 7.50 -10.32
N GLU A 264 7.33 8.82 -10.43
CA GLU A 264 6.43 9.45 -11.39
C GLU A 264 6.87 9.20 -12.83
N LEU A 265 8.17 9.29 -13.13
CA LEU A 265 8.71 8.96 -14.45
C LEU A 265 8.49 7.48 -14.81
N LEU A 266 8.68 6.57 -13.85
CA LEU A 266 8.36 5.14 -14.06
C LEU A 266 6.87 4.93 -14.33
N GLY A 267 6.00 5.68 -13.66
CA GLY A 267 4.56 5.68 -13.91
C GLY A 267 4.22 6.12 -15.34
N MET A 268 4.85 7.18 -15.83
CA MET A 268 4.69 7.67 -17.21
C MET A 268 5.22 6.66 -18.25
N LEU A 269 6.35 6.02 -17.99
CA LEU A 269 6.89 4.96 -18.86
C LEU A 269 5.93 3.77 -18.91
N ASN A 270 5.37 3.37 -17.78
CA ASN A 270 4.36 2.32 -17.73
C ASN A 270 3.06 2.72 -18.45
N PHE A 271 2.64 3.99 -18.35
CA PHE A 271 1.51 4.50 -19.11
C PHE A 271 1.76 4.41 -20.62
N TYR A 272 2.95 4.81 -21.08
CA TYR A 272 3.35 4.63 -22.48
C TYR A 272 3.34 3.15 -22.88
N ALA A 273 3.90 2.26 -22.06
CA ALA A 273 3.94 0.82 -22.33
C ALA A 273 2.55 0.21 -22.55
N ILE A 274 1.52 0.74 -21.91
CA ILE A 274 0.14 0.27 -22.03
C ILE A 274 -0.60 0.92 -23.20
N ASN A 275 -0.35 2.21 -23.45
CA ASN A 275 -1.17 3.04 -24.34
C ASN A 275 -0.50 3.37 -25.68
N HIS A 276 0.80 3.11 -25.83
CA HIS A 276 1.67 3.51 -26.95
C HIS A 276 1.59 5.01 -27.29
N ARG A 277 1.26 5.82 -26.28
CA ARG A 277 1.19 7.27 -26.34
C ARG A 277 1.37 7.84 -24.94
N ILE A 278 1.77 9.10 -24.89
CA ILE A 278 1.72 9.92 -23.69
C ILE A 278 0.61 10.94 -23.89
N ASP A 279 -0.22 11.16 -22.87
CA ASP A 279 -1.28 12.18 -22.94
C ASP A 279 -0.72 13.59 -22.69
N GLU A 280 -1.56 14.60 -22.93
CA GLU A 280 -1.17 16.01 -22.83
C GLU A 280 -0.78 16.41 -21.40
N ALA A 281 -1.45 15.85 -20.38
CA ALA A 281 -1.15 16.14 -18.97
C ALA A 281 0.24 15.64 -18.57
N HIS A 282 0.57 14.40 -18.92
CA HIS A 282 1.91 13.85 -18.69
C HIS A 282 2.96 14.59 -19.54
N ALA A 283 2.64 15.00 -20.77
CA ALA A 283 3.55 15.76 -21.62
C ALA A 283 3.90 17.14 -21.04
N GLU A 284 2.92 17.87 -20.50
CA GLU A 284 3.13 19.12 -19.79
C GLU A 284 4.01 18.91 -18.54
N GLN A 285 3.75 17.86 -17.79
CA GLN A 285 4.52 17.52 -16.60
C GLN A 285 5.99 17.17 -16.93
N ILE A 286 6.23 16.40 -18.00
CA ILE A 286 7.58 16.10 -18.51
C ILE A 286 8.31 17.40 -18.88
N GLN A 287 7.61 18.35 -19.50
CA GLN A 287 8.19 19.62 -19.89
C GLN A 287 8.55 20.50 -18.68
N GLN A 288 7.71 20.52 -17.64
CA GLN A 288 8.01 21.17 -16.37
C GLN A 288 9.23 20.53 -15.71
N TYR A 289 9.29 19.20 -15.61
CA TYR A 289 10.44 18.51 -15.03
C TYR A 289 11.74 18.73 -15.78
N ARG A 290 11.70 18.86 -17.11
CA ARG A 290 12.87 19.23 -17.90
C ARG A 290 13.31 20.67 -17.60
N ALA A 291 12.38 21.61 -17.47
CA ALA A 291 12.70 23.00 -17.15
C ALA A 291 13.35 23.14 -15.76
N ASP A 292 12.84 22.38 -14.79
CA ASP A 292 13.31 22.38 -13.40
C ASP A 292 14.48 21.41 -13.16
N SER A 293 14.93 20.69 -14.20
CA SER A 293 15.96 19.67 -14.07
C SER A 293 17.34 20.27 -13.75
N SER A 294 18.11 19.54 -12.95
CA SER A 294 19.45 19.96 -12.55
C SER A 294 20.42 18.78 -12.54
N LYS A 295 21.72 19.04 -12.32
CA LYS A 295 22.74 17.98 -12.19
C LYS A 295 22.43 16.99 -11.05
N ALA A 296 21.62 17.38 -10.06
CA ALA A 296 21.23 16.51 -8.96
C ALA A 296 20.28 15.38 -9.38
N ASP A 297 19.59 15.51 -10.53
CA ASP A 297 18.71 14.47 -11.06
C ASP A 297 19.49 13.25 -11.60
N GLY A 298 20.79 13.40 -11.85
CA GLY A 298 21.67 12.29 -12.21
C GLY A 298 21.15 11.46 -13.38
N HIS A 299 20.84 10.18 -13.13
CA HIS A 299 20.36 9.24 -14.14
C HIS A 299 18.92 9.52 -14.61
N LEU A 300 18.10 10.24 -13.84
CA LEU A 300 16.72 10.57 -14.22
C LEU A 300 16.66 11.52 -15.43
N LEU A 301 17.76 12.21 -15.75
CA LEU A 301 17.84 13.06 -16.94
C LEU A 301 17.66 12.25 -18.23
N GLU A 302 18.20 11.03 -18.29
CA GLU A 302 18.01 10.15 -19.44
C GLU A 302 16.55 9.67 -19.54
N ASP A 303 15.94 9.27 -18.42
CA ASP A 303 14.52 8.87 -18.38
C ASP A 303 13.59 10.02 -18.81
N LEU A 304 13.87 11.26 -18.38
CA LEU A 304 13.19 12.47 -18.81
C LEU A 304 13.37 12.74 -20.30
N ASP A 305 14.56 12.48 -20.83
CA ASP A 305 14.84 12.65 -22.24
C ASP A 305 14.08 11.63 -23.10
N VAL A 306 14.08 10.38 -22.68
CA VAL A 306 13.30 9.29 -23.28
C VAL A 306 11.81 9.62 -23.29
N LEU A 307 11.22 9.96 -22.14
CA LEU A 307 9.79 10.29 -22.04
C LEU A 307 9.40 11.49 -22.89
N TYR A 308 10.27 12.51 -22.96
CA TYR A 308 10.03 13.64 -23.85
C TYR A 308 10.01 13.23 -25.31
N VAL A 309 10.94 12.39 -25.77
CA VAL A 309 10.93 11.88 -27.15
C VAL A 309 9.65 11.08 -27.43
N LEU A 310 9.24 10.21 -26.52
CA LEU A 310 8.01 9.42 -26.64
C LEU A 310 6.75 10.29 -26.65
N SER A 311 6.75 11.42 -25.92
CA SER A 311 5.61 12.35 -25.89
C SER A 311 5.31 13.00 -27.25
N ARG A 312 6.25 12.94 -28.20
CA ARG A 312 6.09 13.50 -29.53
C ARG A 312 5.55 12.52 -30.56
N ILE A 313 5.30 11.27 -30.19
CA ILE A 313 4.68 10.29 -31.09
C ILE A 313 3.29 10.80 -31.51
N GLY A 314 3.03 10.83 -32.82
CA GLY A 314 1.77 11.31 -33.39
C GLY A 314 1.67 12.84 -33.58
N HIS A 315 2.69 13.61 -33.16
CA HIS A 315 2.73 15.06 -33.29
C HIS A 315 3.66 15.50 -34.43
N ALA A 316 3.16 15.38 -35.66
CA ALA A 316 3.93 15.66 -36.87
C ALA A 316 4.26 17.16 -37.09
N ASP A 317 3.69 18.06 -36.29
CA ASP A 317 3.91 19.51 -36.40
C ASP A 317 5.10 20.00 -35.54
N GLU A 318 5.70 19.11 -34.73
CA GLU A 318 6.78 19.44 -33.78
C GLU A 318 8.15 18.83 -34.16
N GLU A 319 8.40 18.63 -35.45
CA GLU A 319 9.59 17.93 -36.00
C GLU A 319 10.94 18.60 -35.64
N ASN A 320 11.00 19.94 -35.54
CA ASN A 320 12.26 20.67 -35.34
C ASN A 320 12.97 20.35 -34.02
N ARG A 321 12.22 20.15 -32.93
CA ARG A 321 12.81 19.82 -31.62
C ARG A 321 13.19 18.34 -31.50
N LEU A 322 12.51 17.48 -32.25
CA LEU A 322 12.81 16.05 -32.35
C LEU A 322 14.13 15.82 -33.13
N LEU A 323 14.35 16.63 -34.17
CA LEU A 323 15.61 16.71 -34.92
C LEU A 323 16.79 17.08 -34.03
N ASP A 324 16.64 18.01 -33.09
CA ASP A 324 17.72 18.34 -32.16
C ASP A 324 18.10 17.13 -31.29
N CYS A 325 17.12 16.34 -30.84
CA CYS A 325 17.36 15.14 -30.04
C CYS A 325 18.10 14.02 -30.81
N THR A 326 17.97 13.92 -32.14
CA THR A 326 18.70 12.90 -32.93
C THR A 326 20.20 13.18 -32.98
N HIS A 327 20.60 14.46 -32.94
CA HIS A 327 22.00 14.88 -33.05
C HIS A 327 22.63 15.25 -31.71
N GLN A 328 21.85 15.82 -30.79
CA GLN A 328 22.31 16.39 -29.51
C GLN A 328 21.79 15.64 -28.29
N GLY A 329 21.06 14.52 -28.47
CA GLY A 329 20.58 13.69 -27.36
C GLY A 329 21.70 13.24 -26.43
N ALA A 330 21.46 13.30 -25.13
CA ALA A 330 22.45 13.06 -24.08
C ALA A 330 23.02 11.63 -24.11
N SER A 331 22.22 10.65 -24.53
CA SER A 331 22.62 9.25 -24.65
C SER A 331 22.37 8.67 -26.03
N GLN A 332 23.00 7.52 -26.30
CA GLN A 332 22.79 6.78 -27.55
C GLN A 332 21.34 6.32 -27.68
N LEU A 333 20.73 5.88 -26.58
CA LEU A 333 19.33 5.46 -26.51
C LEU A 333 18.40 6.62 -26.94
N VAL A 334 18.58 7.81 -26.37
CA VAL A 334 17.75 9.00 -26.70
C VAL A 334 17.88 9.37 -28.18
N ARG A 335 19.08 9.33 -28.75
CA ARG A 335 19.30 9.63 -30.17
C ARG A 335 18.62 8.62 -31.10
N GLU A 336 18.71 7.33 -30.77
CA GLU A 336 18.07 6.25 -31.53
C GLU A 336 16.54 6.33 -31.44
N LEU A 337 16.00 6.55 -30.23
CA LEU A 337 14.56 6.78 -30.00
C LEU A 337 14.05 7.99 -30.78
N ALA A 338 14.77 9.11 -30.75
CA ALA A 338 14.38 10.31 -31.49
C ALA A 338 14.31 10.04 -32.99
N ALA A 339 15.28 9.30 -33.55
CA ALA A 339 15.29 8.94 -34.96
C ALA A 339 14.10 8.04 -35.33
N MET A 340 13.77 7.04 -34.49
CA MET A 340 12.64 6.15 -34.73
C MET A 340 11.28 6.85 -34.59
N VAL A 341 11.11 7.69 -33.56
CA VAL A 341 9.87 8.47 -33.40
C VAL A 341 9.69 9.44 -34.57
N MET A 342 10.78 10.07 -35.04
CA MET A 342 10.73 10.90 -36.24
C MET A 342 10.31 10.10 -37.47
N ALA A 343 10.88 8.91 -37.68
CA ALA A 343 10.48 8.02 -38.77
C ALA A 343 9.01 7.58 -38.67
N ALA A 344 8.54 7.25 -37.47
CA ALA A 344 7.14 6.90 -37.21
C ALA A 344 6.20 8.07 -37.54
N ASN A 345 6.52 9.29 -37.10
CA ASN A 345 5.72 10.48 -37.37
C ASN A 345 5.66 10.86 -38.86
N LEU A 346 6.73 10.61 -39.62
CA LEU A 346 6.73 10.81 -41.07
C LEU A 346 5.89 9.75 -41.79
N LEU A 347 5.97 8.49 -41.33
CA LEU A 347 5.25 7.37 -41.92
C LEU A 347 3.77 7.33 -41.56
N SER A 348 3.33 7.98 -40.47
CA SER A 348 1.91 8.08 -40.11
C SER A 348 1.10 8.98 -41.06
N ARG A 349 1.76 9.80 -41.88
CA ARG A 349 1.13 10.66 -42.90
C ARG A 349 0.69 9.89 -44.15
N ASP A 350 1.37 8.79 -44.47
CA ASP A 350 1.05 7.93 -45.60
C ASP A 350 0.51 6.59 -45.08
N SER A 351 -0.40 5.94 -45.80
CA SER A 351 -1.09 4.72 -45.37
C SER A 351 -0.19 3.45 -45.33
N PHE A 352 0.95 3.49 -44.64
CA PHE A 352 1.92 2.41 -44.43
C PHE A 352 1.83 1.88 -42.99
N SER A 353 0.73 1.18 -42.68
CA SER A 353 0.45 0.75 -41.30
C SER A 353 1.39 -0.34 -40.77
N GLN A 354 2.04 -1.13 -41.64
CA GLN A 354 2.93 -2.22 -41.19
C GLN A 354 4.30 -1.69 -40.75
N THR A 355 4.96 -0.88 -41.58
CA THR A 355 6.29 -0.31 -41.24
C THR A 355 6.21 0.61 -40.02
N HIS A 356 5.10 1.35 -39.86
CA HIS A 356 4.85 2.14 -38.65
C HIS A 356 4.76 1.26 -37.38
N LYS A 357 4.09 0.10 -37.47
CA LYS A 357 4.01 -0.86 -36.36
C LYS A 357 5.37 -1.44 -36.03
N ASP A 358 6.12 -1.87 -37.04
CA ASP A 358 7.44 -2.47 -36.85
C ASP A 358 8.41 -1.48 -36.13
N ILE A 359 8.29 -0.17 -36.40
CA ILE A 359 9.07 0.87 -35.71
C ILE A 359 8.65 1.01 -34.23
N LEU A 360 7.34 1.00 -33.93
CA LEU A 360 6.86 1.05 -32.55
C LEU A 360 7.28 -0.19 -31.75
N GLU A 361 7.23 -1.38 -32.36
CA GLU A 361 7.73 -2.60 -31.72
C GLU A 361 9.24 -2.50 -31.43
N ARG A 362 10.00 -1.91 -32.35
CA ARG A 362 11.44 -1.69 -32.13
C ARG A 362 11.72 -0.67 -31.01
N ILE A 363 10.88 0.35 -30.86
CA ILE A 363 10.94 1.29 -29.74
C ILE A 363 10.69 0.54 -28.42
N ASP A 364 9.67 -0.32 -28.37
CA ASP A 364 9.34 -1.11 -27.16
C ASP A 364 10.48 -2.06 -26.78
N GLU A 365 11.12 -2.70 -27.77
CA GLU A 365 12.31 -3.55 -27.56
C GLU A 365 13.49 -2.77 -26.96
N LEU A 366 13.75 -1.56 -27.45
CA LEU A 366 14.86 -0.72 -26.97
C LEU A 366 14.63 -0.17 -25.57
N LEU A 367 13.37 -0.03 -25.16
CA LEU A 367 13.00 0.39 -23.81
C LEU A 367 12.91 -0.79 -22.83
N HIS A 368 13.23 -2.01 -23.26
CA HIS A 368 13.07 -3.23 -22.46
C HIS A 368 11.67 -3.35 -21.84
N ILE A 369 10.64 -2.90 -22.57
CA ILE A 369 9.25 -3.00 -22.11
C ILE A 369 8.85 -4.47 -22.26
N THR A 370 9.05 -5.25 -21.20
CA THR A 370 8.61 -6.64 -21.17
C THR A 370 7.09 -6.65 -21.25
N ARG A 371 6.54 -7.28 -22.29
CA ARG A 371 5.11 -7.59 -22.43
C ARG A 371 4.70 -8.68 -21.41
N GLU A 372 5.08 -8.53 -20.15
CA GLU A 372 4.69 -9.45 -19.08
C GLU A 372 3.26 -9.12 -18.65
N GLY A 373 2.32 -9.97 -19.06
CA GLY A 373 1.07 -10.15 -18.32
C GLY A 373 -0.18 -9.49 -18.89
N GLN A 374 -0.13 -8.86 -20.05
CA GLN A 374 -1.34 -8.61 -20.83
C GLN A 374 -1.09 -8.91 -22.31
N GLU A 375 -1.16 -10.20 -22.69
CA GLU A 375 -1.90 -10.49 -23.91
C GLU A 375 -3.32 -9.95 -23.67
N LYS A 376 -3.54 -8.66 -23.93
CA LYS A 376 -4.88 -8.17 -24.22
C LYS A 376 -5.29 -8.91 -25.48
N LYS A 377 -5.88 -10.10 -25.31
CA LYS A 377 -6.43 -10.90 -26.41
C LYS A 377 -7.25 -9.93 -27.25
N SER A 378 -6.77 -9.67 -28.47
CA SER A 378 -7.55 -8.91 -29.44
C SER A 378 -8.90 -9.61 -29.54
N ILE A 379 -9.99 -8.86 -29.30
CA ILE A 379 -11.35 -9.41 -29.32
C ILE A 379 -11.76 -9.75 -30.77
N GLY A 380 -10.93 -9.35 -31.75
CA GLY A 380 -11.07 -9.68 -33.17
C GLY A 380 -10.75 -8.48 -34.04
N ARG A 381 -11.19 -8.54 -35.29
CA ARG A 381 -11.17 -7.40 -36.22
C ARG A 381 -12.59 -6.88 -36.42
N GLU A 382 -12.72 -5.59 -36.67
CA GLU A 382 -13.99 -5.03 -37.13
C GLU A 382 -14.46 -5.73 -38.41
N GLY A 383 -15.77 -5.84 -38.56
CA GLY A 383 -16.39 -6.51 -39.68
C GLY A 383 -17.88 -6.26 -39.71
N ILE A 384 -18.58 -6.98 -40.58
CA ILE A 384 -20.01 -6.73 -40.85
C ILE A 384 -20.89 -6.89 -39.60
N LYS A 385 -20.46 -7.68 -38.61
CA LYS A 385 -21.20 -7.95 -37.36
C LYS A 385 -20.49 -7.45 -36.10
N THR A 386 -19.35 -6.79 -36.22
CA THR A 386 -18.51 -6.40 -35.09
C THR A 386 -17.96 -5.01 -35.31
N GLU A 387 -18.31 -4.07 -34.43
CA GLU A 387 -17.81 -2.69 -34.46
C GLU A 387 -17.07 -2.38 -33.15
N PHE A 388 -15.97 -1.65 -33.23
CA PHE A 388 -15.23 -1.15 -32.08
C PHE A 388 -15.34 0.37 -31.97
N LYS A 389 -15.47 0.84 -30.73
CA LYS A 389 -15.43 2.26 -30.39
C LYS A 389 -14.63 2.43 -29.11
N THR A 390 -13.65 3.33 -29.14
CA THR A 390 -12.81 3.65 -27.98
C THR A 390 -13.58 4.36 -26.88
N SER A 391 -14.64 5.09 -27.23
CA SER A 391 -15.39 5.96 -26.31
C SER A 391 -16.79 6.27 -26.82
N LEU A 392 -17.73 6.50 -25.90
CA LEU A 392 -19.06 7.08 -26.11
C LEU A 392 -19.08 8.62 -25.97
N VAL A 393 -18.08 9.20 -25.29
CA VAL A 393 -17.99 10.64 -24.99
C VAL A 393 -17.12 11.40 -25.98
N PHE A 394 -16.04 10.77 -26.46
CA PHE A 394 -14.99 11.43 -27.25
C PHE A 394 -15.05 10.96 -28.71
N PRO A 395 -15.47 11.81 -29.66
CA PRO A 395 -15.49 11.44 -31.07
C PRO A 395 -14.08 11.29 -31.66
N PRO A 396 -13.90 10.40 -32.67
CA PRO A 396 -12.64 10.30 -33.39
C PRO A 396 -12.31 11.61 -34.11
N ASN A 397 -11.02 11.93 -34.23
CA ASN A 397 -10.49 13.13 -34.88
C ASN A 397 -10.98 14.48 -34.29
N ASN A 398 -11.39 14.50 -33.02
CA ASN A 398 -11.85 15.72 -32.34
C ASN A 398 -10.85 16.28 -31.30
N GLY A 399 -9.59 15.85 -31.35
CA GLY A 399 -8.54 16.31 -30.42
C GLY A 399 -8.90 16.12 -28.95
N MET A 400 -9.51 14.99 -28.59
CA MET A 400 -9.96 14.67 -27.22
C MET A 400 -10.96 15.67 -26.60
N LYS A 401 -11.59 16.55 -27.40
CA LYS A 401 -12.68 17.39 -26.91
C LYS A 401 -13.95 16.55 -26.72
N PRO A 402 -14.55 16.54 -25.52
CA PRO A 402 -15.74 15.75 -25.27
C PRO A 402 -16.92 16.30 -26.06
N ASP A 403 -17.59 15.42 -26.81
CA ASP A 403 -18.80 15.73 -27.57
C ASP A 403 -19.68 14.47 -27.58
N ILE A 404 -20.33 14.27 -26.44
CA ILE A 404 -21.15 13.09 -26.16
C ILE A 404 -22.33 12.98 -27.11
N GLU A 405 -22.91 14.09 -27.58
CA GLU A 405 -24.05 14.07 -28.49
C GLU A 405 -23.64 13.54 -29.86
N LYS A 406 -22.56 14.08 -30.43
CA LYS A 406 -22.04 13.63 -31.71
C LYS A 406 -21.57 12.19 -31.66
N GLN A 407 -20.88 11.80 -30.59
CA GLN A 407 -20.36 10.44 -30.49
C GLN A 407 -21.46 9.42 -30.20
N THR A 408 -22.45 9.77 -29.37
CA THR A 408 -23.64 8.94 -29.18
C THR A 408 -24.41 8.79 -30.49
N HIS A 409 -24.55 9.85 -31.29
CA HIS A 409 -25.16 9.75 -32.61
C HIS A 409 -24.41 8.78 -33.55
N ASN A 410 -23.08 8.81 -33.55
CA ASN A 410 -22.27 7.87 -34.33
C ASN A 410 -22.50 6.42 -33.88
N VAL A 411 -22.51 6.18 -32.56
CA VAL A 411 -22.78 4.86 -31.96
C VAL A 411 -24.19 4.37 -32.33
N LEU A 412 -25.21 5.22 -32.20
CA LEU A 412 -26.59 4.88 -32.56
C LEU A 412 -26.75 4.60 -34.06
N ARG A 413 -26.00 5.29 -34.92
CA ARG A 413 -25.97 5.01 -36.36
C ARG A 413 -25.42 3.61 -36.64
N THR A 414 -24.35 3.20 -35.97
CA THR A 414 -23.82 1.83 -36.10
C THR A 414 -24.82 0.79 -35.59
N LEU A 415 -25.44 1.03 -34.42
CA LEU A 415 -26.47 0.13 -33.88
C LEU A 415 -27.68 0.02 -34.83
N SER A 416 -28.10 1.13 -35.43
CA SER A 416 -29.17 1.14 -36.44
C SER A 416 -28.78 0.34 -37.69
N ALA A 417 -27.52 0.39 -38.12
CA ALA A 417 -27.03 -0.44 -39.21
C ALA A 417 -27.06 -1.94 -38.84
N PHE A 418 -26.74 -2.31 -37.59
CA PHE A 418 -26.88 -3.69 -37.12
C PHE A 418 -28.33 -4.16 -37.04
N PHE A 419 -29.24 -3.32 -36.54
CA PHE A 419 -30.67 -3.65 -36.50
C PHE A 419 -31.28 -3.86 -37.89
N ASN A 420 -30.81 -3.09 -38.89
CA ASN A 420 -31.28 -3.20 -40.26
C ASN A 420 -30.62 -4.34 -41.07
N THR A 421 -29.66 -5.06 -40.49
CA THR A 421 -28.93 -6.15 -41.14
C THR A 421 -29.09 -7.47 -40.37
N GLN A 422 -28.04 -8.30 -40.24
CA GLN A 422 -28.12 -9.59 -39.55
C GLN A 422 -27.83 -9.50 -38.04
N GLY A 423 -27.99 -8.31 -37.44
CA GLY A 423 -27.52 -8.00 -36.09
C GLY A 423 -25.99 -7.84 -36.03
N GLY A 424 -25.50 -7.51 -34.84
CA GLY A 424 -24.07 -7.33 -34.57
C GLY A 424 -23.79 -6.99 -33.12
N THR A 425 -22.50 -6.93 -32.77
CA THR A 425 -21.99 -6.60 -31.45
C THR A 425 -21.12 -5.33 -31.54
N LEU A 426 -21.46 -4.33 -30.75
CA LEU A 426 -20.65 -3.12 -30.56
C LEU A 426 -19.83 -3.29 -29.27
N TYR A 427 -18.52 -3.10 -29.35
CA TYR A 427 -17.66 -3.05 -28.18
C TYR A 427 -17.24 -1.61 -27.88
N LEU A 428 -17.56 -1.15 -26.68
CA LEU A 428 -17.14 0.16 -26.15
C LEU A 428 -15.89 -0.02 -25.29
N GLY A 429 -14.97 0.95 -25.35
CA GLY A 429 -13.68 0.88 -24.68
C GLY A 429 -12.68 -0.04 -25.40
N VAL A 430 -12.82 -0.19 -26.72
CA VAL A 430 -11.95 -1.01 -27.56
C VAL A 430 -11.49 -0.17 -28.74
N ASN A 431 -10.20 -0.18 -29.04
CA ASN A 431 -9.67 0.56 -30.19
C ASN A 431 -9.91 -0.17 -31.52
N ASP A 432 -9.66 0.53 -32.63
CA ASP A 432 -9.86 0.00 -33.99
C ASP A 432 -9.03 -1.26 -34.30
N HIS A 433 -8.07 -1.59 -33.44
CA HIS A 433 -7.24 -2.79 -33.50
C HIS A 433 -7.80 -3.96 -32.67
N GLY A 434 -8.97 -3.81 -32.05
CA GLY A 434 -9.62 -4.82 -31.21
C GLY A 434 -8.99 -4.98 -29.83
N ILE A 435 -8.19 -4.01 -29.38
CA ILE A 435 -7.51 -4.03 -28.08
C ILE A 435 -8.38 -3.26 -27.07
N PRO A 436 -8.74 -3.89 -25.92
CA PRO A 436 -9.43 -3.20 -24.84
C PRO A 436 -8.57 -2.05 -24.27
N VAL A 437 -9.06 -0.83 -24.40
CA VAL A 437 -8.44 0.38 -23.84
C VAL A 437 -9.17 0.89 -22.59
N GLY A 438 -10.35 0.33 -22.28
CA GLY A 438 -11.16 0.73 -21.13
C GLY A 438 -12.06 1.93 -21.42
N ILE A 439 -12.90 2.29 -20.44
CA ILE A 439 -13.84 3.42 -20.51
C ILE A 439 -13.59 4.46 -19.42
N ASP A 440 -12.43 4.42 -18.77
CA ASP A 440 -12.13 5.26 -17.60
C ASP A 440 -12.26 6.76 -17.91
N ASN A 441 -11.84 7.17 -19.11
CA ASN A 441 -12.03 8.56 -19.59
C ASN A 441 -13.49 8.95 -19.73
N ASP A 442 -14.35 8.01 -20.12
CA ASP A 442 -15.79 8.25 -20.24
C ASP A 442 -16.41 8.38 -18.86
N LEU A 443 -16.03 7.51 -17.91
CA LEU A 443 -16.51 7.57 -16.52
C LEU A 443 -16.09 8.87 -15.83
N ALA A 444 -14.93 9.42 -16.19
CA ALA A 444 -14.45 10.70 -15.67
C ALA A 444 -15.23 11.92 -16.19
N TYR A 445 -16.00 11.79 -17.27
CA TYR A 445 -16.79 12.90 -17.82
C TYR A 445 -17.86 13.38 -16.83
N TYR A 446 -18.05 14.70 -16.70
CA TYR A 446 -18.85 15.31 -15.62
C TYR A 446 -20.27 14.75 -15.47
N LYS A 447 -20.84 14.23 -16.56
CA LYS A 447 -22.18 13.61 -16.57
C LYS A 447 -22.23 12.27 -15.85
N PHE A 448 -21.10 11.59 -15.69
CA PHE A 448 -20.95 10.28 -15.05
C PHE A 448 -20.14 10.37 -13.75
N SER A 449 -19.18 11.30 -13.66
CA SER A 449 -18.30 11.44 -12.50
C SER A 449 -18.86 12.26 -11.34
N ASN A 450 -19.87 13.11 -11.56
CA ASN A 450 -20.25 14.17 -10.60
C ASN A 450 -21.67 14.02 -10.03
N ILE A 451 -22.11 12.78 -9.75
CA ILE A 451 -23.45 12.47 -9.24
C ILE A 451 -23.38 11.77 -7.87
N GLY A 452 -22.86 12.48 -6.86
CA GLY A 452 -23.02 12.10 -5.44
C GLY A 452 -22.62 10.66 -5.09
N THR A 453 -23.49 9.94 -4.38
CA THR A 453 -23.26 8.58 -3.84
C THR A 453 -23.53 7.44 -4.83
N LYS A 454 -23.63 7.73 -6.14
CA LYS A 454 -23.98 6.72 -7.15
C LYS A 454 -22.75 6.21 -7.88
N ASP A 455 -22.77 4.93 -8.25
CA ASP A 455 -21.74 4.31 -9.06
C ASP A 455 -21.72 4.92 -10.48
N PRO A 456 -20.58 5.48 -10.94
CA PRO A 456 -20.40 5.97 -12.30
C PRO A 456 -20.72 4.94 -13.39
N TYR A 457 -20.50 3.64 -13.13
CA TYR A 457 -20.81 2.57 -14.08
C TYR A 457 -22.32 2.43 -14.32
N ASP A 458 -23.14 2.52 -13.28
CA ASP A 458 -24.60 2.41 -13.37
C ASP A 458 -25.21 3.54 -14.21
N GLU A 459 -24.75 4.78 -14.01
CA GLU A 459 -25.25 5.93 -14.76
C GLU A 459 -24.75 5.91 -16.22
N TYR A 460 -23.53 5.42 -16.46
CA TYR A 460 -23.01 5.19 -17.81
C TYR A 460 -23.85 4.16 -18.57
N GLU A 461 -24.16 3.02 -17.95
CA GLU A 461 -25.02 2.00 -18.53
C GLU A 461 -26.45 2.53 -18.76
N ARG A 462 -27.00 3.23 -17.77
CA ARG A 462 -28.34 3.82 -17.86
C ARG A 462 -28.44 4.82 -19.01
N TYR A 463 -27.42 5.64 -19.22
CA TYR A 463 -27.38 6.58 -20.33
C TYR A 463 -27.45 5.86 -21.68
N ILE A 464 -26.67 4.79 -21.87
CA ILE A 464 -26.72 3.96 -23.08
C ILE A 464 -28.10 3.34 -23.25
N ARG A 465 -28.69 2.76 -22.19
CA ARG A 465 -30.03 2.15 -22.26
C ARG A 465 -31.12 3.16 -22.63
N ILE A 466 -31.02 4.41 -22.19
CA ILE A 466 -31.96 5.47 -22.55
C ILE A 466 -31.73 5.91 -24.01
N ALA A 467 -30.48 6.05 -24.44
CA ALA A 467 -30.16 6.49 -25.80
C ALA A 467 -30.55 5.47 -26.88
N VAL A 468 -30.55 4.17 -26.55
CA VAL A 468 -30.88 3.06 -27.46
C VAL A 468 -32.39 2.72 -27.49
N ARG A 469 -33.18 3.20 -26.52
CA ARG A 469 -34.65 3.08 -26.50
C ARG A 469 -35.29 4.12 -27.40
#